data_AF-A0A357B682-F1
#
_entry.id   AF-A0A357B682-F1
#
_cell.length_a   1.000
_cell.length_b   1.000
_cell.length_c   1.000
_cell.angle_alpha   90.00
_cell.angle_beta   90.00
_cell.angle_gamma   90.00
#
_symmetry.space_group_name_H-M   'P 1'
#
loop_
_entity.id
_entity.type
_entity.pdbx_description
1 polymer ?
#
loop_
_entity_poly.entity_id
_entity_poly.type
_entity_poly.pdbx_seq_one_letter_code
_entity_poly.pdbx_strand_id
1 'polypeptide(L)'
;MAAGDSLIRRSKMILIPAREPFSFVAAARSHGWCRLAPFAWDDEHQELTRIEQLESGPVVRLRMAGAKGGVAVEVESAVEFTEAGLAQVREKVSWMLRLDEDFSEFHALCRTEAALAQVVEKKQGRLLRSPTLFEDVVKTILTTNTTWSQTKGMVARLVEMLSQPFSLDPAAHVFPTPAQIAPVDEEFLTQQVRLGYRSSYVLELARRVASGELDLESWKHTDMETDKLRRQLKALKGVGDYAAANLLMLLGRYDCLAVDSWARKVIGQRFFPGKERVSDREIAAVFDRWGKWKFLAYWFYKWET
;
A
#
# COMPACT_ATOMS: atom_id res chain seq x y z
N MET A 1 -13.41 -34.73 27.32
CA MET A 1 -13.71 -33.29 27.51
C MET A 1 -12.39 -32.59 27.78
N ALA A 2 -11.73 -32.09 26.73
CA ALA A 2 -10.58 -31.22 26.91
C ALA A 2 -11.11 -29.85 27.31
N ALA A 3 -10.60 -29.29 28.41
CA ALA A 3 -10.91 -27.96 28.86
C ALA A 3 -10.61 -26.98 27.72
N GLY A 4 -11.64 -26.29 27.23
CA GLY A 4 -11.47 -25.21 26.27
C GLY A 4 -10.79 -24.06 26.99
N ASP A 5 -9.50 -23.86 26.74
CA ASP A 5 -8.83 -22.63 27.13
C ASP A 5 -9.58 -21.47 26.48
N SER A 6 -10.28 -20.70 27.30
CA SER A 6 -10.90 -19.44 26.90
C SER A 6 -9.78 -18.54 26.38
N LEU A 7 -9.82 -18.18 25.09
CA LEU A 7 -8.89 -17.23 24.51
C LEU A 7 -9.07 -15.88 25.21
N ILE A 8 -8.09 -15.49 26.03
CA ILE A 8 -8.10 -14.22 26.75
C ILE A 8 -7.70 -13.10 25.77
N ARG A 9 -8.60 -12.14 25.55
CA ARG A 9 -8.30 -10.92 24.78
C ARG A 9 -7.37 -10.02 25.57
N ARG A 10 -6.21 -9.70 25.00
CA ARG A 10 -5.26 -8.70 25.52
C ARG A 10 -5.21 -7.52 24.58
N SER A 11 -5.06 -6.32 25.14
CA SER A 11 -4.88 -5.08 24.39
C SER A 11 -3.72 -4.27 24.96
N LYS A 12 -2.93 -3.64 24.08
CA LYS A 12 -1.84 -2.73 24.44
C LYS A 12 -1.90 -1.51 23.54
N MET A 13 -1.97 -0.33 24.17
CA MET A 13 -1.83 0.94 23.47
C MET A 13 -0.34 1.30 23.32
N ILE A 14 0.08 1.68 22.12
CA ILE A 14 1.39 2.27 21.85
C ILE A 14 1.24 3.57 21.06
N LEU A 15 2.13 4.52 21.31
CA LEU A 15 2.23 5.75 20.52
C LEU A 15 3.47 5.66 19.62
N ILE A 16 3.30 6.01 18.34
CA ILE A 16 4.38 6.04 17.35
C ILE A 16 4.48 7.47 16.83
N PRO A 17 5.63 8.15 16.98
CA PRO A 17 5.80 9.52 16.51
C PRO A 17 5.78 9.59 14.98
N ALA A 18 5.39 10.74 14.45
CA ALA A 18 5.46 11.02 13.01
C ALA A 18 6.20 12.34 12.76
N ARG A 19 6.95 12.41 11.67
CA ARG A 19 7.56 13.66 11.21
C ARG A 19 6.50 14.65 10.74
N GLU A 20 6.50 15.84 11.30
CA GLU A 20 5.66 16.94 10.82
C GLU A 20 6.16 17.45 9.44
N PRO A 21 5.27 18.00 8.59
CA PRO A 21 3.82 18.07 8.76
C PRO A 21 3.16 16.68 8.62
N PHE A 22 2.27 16.30 9.54
CA PHE A 22 1.56 15.01 9.52
C PHE A 22 0.06 15.12 9.79
N SER A 23 -0.73 14.38 9.00
CA SER A 23 -2.15 14.11 9.25
C SER A 23 -2.41 12.62 9.04
N PHE A 24 -2.87 11.94 10.10
CA PHE A 24 -3.19 10.50 10.05
C PHE A 24 -4.27 10.21 9.00
N VAL A 25 -5.37 10.96 9.02
CA VAL A 25 -6.48 10.77 8.08
C VAL A 25 -6.02 10.98 6.63
N ALA A 26 -5.18 11.99 6.39
CA ALA A 26 -4.63 12.24 5.06
C ALA A 26 -3.74 11.08 4.59
N ALA A 27 -2.86 10.57 5.46
CA ALA A 27 -1.97 9.46 5.15
C ALA A 27 -2.74 8.15 4.95
N ALA A 28 -3.67 7.79 5.84
CA ALA A 28 -4.44 6.55 5.78
C ALA A 28 -5.38 6.50 4.56
N ARG A 29 -5.97 7.63 4.16
CA ARG A 29 -6.90 7.71 3.02
C ARG A 29 -6.26 8.13 1.69
N SER A 30 -4.94 8.32 1.68
CA SER A 30 -4.18 8.79 0.51
C SER A 30 -4.18 7.84 -0.68
N HIS A 31 -4.47 6.56 -0.44
CA HIS A 31 -4.40 5.48 -1.42
C HIS A 31 -5.56 4.50 -1.22
N GLY A 32 -5.98 3.81 -2.28
CA GLY A 32 -7.10 2.86 -2.22
C GLY A 32 -6.89 1.67 -1.28
N TRP A 33 -5.65 1.45 -0.80
CA TRP A 33 -5.29 0.29 0.02
C TRP A 33 -6.05 0.21 1.33
N CYS A 34 -6.47 1.34 1.91
CA CYS A 34 -7.27 1.37 3.14
C CYS A 34 -8.65 0.71 2.98
N ARG A 35 -9.08 0.43 1.74
CA ARG A 35 -10.34 -0.25 1.40
C ARG A 35 -10.10 -1.67 0.85
N LEU A 36 -8.89 -2.19 0.93
CA LEU A 36 -8.53 -3.54 0.51
C LEU A 36 -8.08 -4.35 1.72
N ALA A 37 -8.71 -5.52 1.91
CA ALA A 37 -8.32 -6.45 2.96
C ALA A 37 -6.79 -6.71 2.95
N PRO A 38 -6.17 -6.90 4.13
CA PRO A 38 -6.79 -6.91 5.45
C PRO A 38 -6.93 -5.52 6.10
N PHE A 39 -6.71 -4.42 5.36
CA PHE A 39 -7.06 -3.09 5.86
C PHE A 39 -8.58 -2.88 5.83
N ALA A 40 -9.06 -2.12 6.81
CA ALA A 40 -10.40 -1.55 6.83
C ALA A 40 -10.35 -0.13 7.39
N TRP A 41 -10.94 0.82 6.67
CA TRP A 41 -11.09 2.20 7.12
C TRP A 41 -12.49 2.43 7.68
N ASP A 42 -12.56 3.00 8.89
CA ASP A 42 -13.78 3.46 9.52
C ASP A 42 -13.89 5.00 9.35
N ASP A 43 -14.89 5.44 8.57
CA ASP A 43 -15.12 6.87 8.33
C ASP A 43 -15.71 7.61 9.54
N GLU A 44 -16.44 6.92 10.43
CA GLU A 44 -17.07 7.51 11.61
C GLU A 44 -16.02 7.77 12.69
N HIS A 45 -15.19 6.77 12.97
CA HIS A 45 -14.15 6.85 14.01
C HIS A 45 -12.80 7.37 13.49
N GLN A 46 -12.67 7.55 12.18
CA GLN A 46 -11.41 7.91 11.51
C GLN A 46 -10.27 6.96 11.91
N GLU A 47 -10.53 5.67 11.86
CA GLU A 47 -9.63 4.61 12.29
C GLU A 47 -9.23 3.71 11.11
N LEU A 48 -7.96 3.31 11.07
CA LEU A 48 -7.48 2.26 10.16
C LEU A 48 -7.26 0.98 10.97
N THR A 49 -8.04 -0.05 10.68
CA THR A 49 -7.83 -1.39 11.23
C THR A 49 -7.04 -2.26 10.25
N ARG A 50 -6.18 -3.14 10.77
CA ARG A 50 -5.53 -4.20 10.01
C ARG A 50 -5.29 -5.45 10.87
N ILE A 51 -5.50 -6.63 10.30
CA ILE A 51 -4.99 -7.88 10.87
C ILE A 51 -3.60 -8.16 10.31
N GLU A 52 -2.64 -8.41 11.18
CA GLU A 52 -1.24 -8.55 10.80
C GLU A 52 -0.58 -9.76 11.49
N GLN A 53 0.20 -10.52 10.73
CA GLN A 53 1.05 -11.58 11.25
C GLN A 53 2.40 -10.99 11.68
N LEU A 54 2.77 -11.16 12.96
CA LEU A 54 4.10 -10.83 13.44
C LEU A 54 5.10 -11.94 13.07
N GLU A 55 6.36 -11.60 12.82
CA GLU A 55 7.39 -12.54 12.39
C GLU A 55 7.71 -13.52 13.51
N SER A 56 7.55 -14.82 13.22
CA SER A 56 7.63 -15.90 14.22
C SER A 56 6.74 -15.69 15.46
N GLY A 57 5.76 -14.79 15.37
CA GLY A 57 4.91 -14.34 16.48
C GLY A 57 3.43 -14.60 16.24
N PRO A 58 2.53 -14.00 17.03
CA PRO A 58 1.10 -14.17 16.87
C PRO A 58 0.53 -13.30 15.72
N VAL A 59 -0.67 -13.67 15.27
CA VAL A 59 -1.55 -12.74 14.55
C VAL A 59 -2.09 -11.72 15.55
N VAL A 60 -2.06 -10.45 15.17
CA VAL A 60 -2.59 -9.33 15.97
C VAL A 60 -3.58 -8.51 15.16
N ARG A 61 -4.50 -7.83 15.85
CA ARG A 61 -5.29 -6.74 15.26
C ARG A 61 -4.65 -5.41 15.66
N LEU A 62 -4.41 -4.57 14.66
CA LEU A 62 -3.93 -3.21 14.81
C LEU A 62 -5.10 -2.26 14.55
N ARG A 63 -5.46 -1.43 15.52
CA ARG A 63 -6.34 -0.28 15.33
C ARG A 63 -5.53 0.99 15.44
N MET A 64 -5.51 1.79 14.38
CA MET A 64 -4.65 2.96 14.26
C MET A 64 -5.51 4.22 14.16
N ALA A 65 -5.20 5.21 14.98
CA ALA A 65 -5.87 6.51 14.97
C ALA A 65 -4.85 7.65 15.12
N GLY A 66 -5.22 8.84 14.66
CA GLY A 66 -4.39 10.02 14.81
C GLY A 66 -4.23 10.42 16.27
N ALA A 67 -3.01 10.72 16.68
CA ALA A 67 -2.69 11.22 18.01
C ALA A 67 -1.78 12.46 17.92
N LYS A 68 -1.67 13.21 19.02
CA LYS A 68 -0.77 14.37 19.07
C LYS A 68 0.67 13.91 18.79
N GLY A 69 1.26 14.42 17.70
CA GLY A 69 2.63 14.11 17.29
C GLY A 69 2.82 12.75 16.60
N GLY A 70 1.75 12.04 16.24
CA GLY A 70 1.88 10.75 15.54
C GLY A 70 0.61 9.92 15.49
N VAL A 71 0.76 8.62 15.73
CA VAL A 71 -0.31 7.61 15.60
C VAL A 71 -0.40 6.81 16.90
N ALA A 72 -1.60 6.74 17.47
CA ALA A 72 -1.93 5.80 18.53
C ALA A 72 -2.33 4.46 17.88
N VAL A 73 -1.75 3.37 18.37
CA VAL A 73 -2.03 2.02 17.90
C VAL A 73 -2.47 1.16 19.07
N GLU A 74 -3.72 0.71 19.03
CA GLU A 74 -4.19 -0.37 19.89
C GLU A 74 -3.83 -1.70 19.22
N VAL A 75 -3.02 -2.52 19.92
CA VAL A 75 -2.64 -3.85 19.50
C VAL A 75 -3.44 -4.87 20.30
N GLU A 76 -4.32 -5.62 19.64
CA GLU A 76 -5.06 -6.72 20.27
C GLU A 76 -4.42 -8.07 19.92
N SER A 77 -4.27 -8.95 20.91
CA SER A 77 -3.74 -10.30 20.73
C SER A 77 -4.38 -11.31 21.68
N ALA A 78 -4.39 -12.59 21.28
CA ALA A 78 -4.77 -13.70 22.15
C ALA A 78 -3.64 -14.15 23.08
N VAL A 79 -2.39 -13.77 22.78
CA VAL A 79 -1.19 -14.13 23.56
C VAL A 79 -0.56 -12.90 24.19
N GLU A 80 0.40 -13.11 25.09
CA GLU A 80 1.12 -12.03 25.74
C GLU A 80 2.01 -11.24 24.76
N PHE A 81 2.12 -9.94 25.01
CA PHE A 81 2.96 -9.06 24.21
C PHE A 81 4.43 -9.24 24.60
N THR A 82 5.28 -9.43 23.61
CA THR A 82 6.73 -9.34 23.77
C THR A 82 7.22 -7.97 23.27
N GLU A 83 8.31 -7.46 23.85
CA GLU A 83 8.91 -6.21 23.36
C GLU A 83 9.37 -6.32 21.90
N ALA A 84 9.85 -7.49 21.48
CA ALA A 84 10.19 -7.76 20.07
C ALA A 84 8.95 -7.65 19.16
N GLY A 85 7.82 -8.21 19.57
CA GLY A 85 6.56 -8.10 18.82
C GLY A 85 6.06 -6.66 18.74
N LEU A 86 6.12 -5.91 19.85
CA LEU A 86 5.73 -4.49 19.85
C LEU A 86 6.69 -3.63 19.01
N ALA A 87 8.00 -3.92 19.01
CA ALA A 87 8.96 -3.26 18.14
C ALA A 87 8.64 -3.49 16.67
N GLN A 88 8.28 -4.72 16.29
CA GLN A 88 7.85 -5.03 14.94
C GLN A 88 6.56 -4.31 14.54
N VAL A 89 5.58 -4.19 15.46
CA VAL A 89 4.38 -3.36 15.19
C VAL A 89 4.78 -1.92 14.90
N ARG A 90 5.71 -1.34 15.69
CA ARG A 90 6.18 0.03 15.45
C ARG A 90 6.81 0.18 14.07
N GLU A 91 7.68 -0.76 13.68
CA GLU A 91 8.34 -0.76 12.39
C GLU A 91 7.33 -0.85 11.24
N LYS A 92 6.41 -1.84 11.29
CA LYS A 92 5.40 -2.04 10.27
C LYS A 92 4.46 -0.84 10.13
N VAL A 93 3.98 -0.26 11.23
CA VAL A 93 3.10 0.91 11.19
C VAL A 93 3.84 2.14 10.68
N SER A 94 5.09 2.35 11.12
CA SER A 94 5.94 3.45 10.62
C SER A 94 6.19 3.32 9.13
N TRP A 95 6.43 2.09 8.65
CA TRP A 95 6.54 1.77 7.23
C TRP A 95 5.23 2.06 6.48
N MET A 96 4.11 1.46 6.88
CA MET A 96 2.81 1.57 6.19
C MET A 96 2.35 3.02 6.03
N LEU A 97 2.51 3.83 7.08
CA LEU A 97 2.07 5.22 7.11
C LEU A 97 3.19 6.23 6.80
N ARG A 98 4.42 5.77 6.53
CA ARG A 98 5.60 6.61 6.23
C ARG A 98 5.88 7.66 7.31
N LEU A 99 5.84 7.24 8.57
CA LEU A 99 5.93 8.16 9.71
C LEU A 99 7.30 8.84 9.81
N ASP A 100 8.37 8.16 9.39
CA ASP A 100 9.74 8.66 9.48
C ASP A 100 10.20 9.49 8.27
N GLU A 101 9.42 9.50 7.19
CA GLU A 101 9.78 10.19 5.96
C GLU A 101 9.50 11.69 6.06
N ASP A 102 10.45 12.50 5.57
CA ASP A 102 10.37 13.97 5.60
C ASP A 102 9.83 14.51 4.27
N PHE A 103 8.65 15.14 4.35
CA PHE A 103 7.97 15.76 3.21
C PHE A 103 8.13 17.29 3.21
N SER A 104 8.98 17.87 4.06
CA SER A 104 9.14 19.33 4.18
C SER A 104 9.51 19.99 2.84
N GLU A 105 10.38 19.34 2.06
CA GLU A 105 10.75 19.77 0.70
C GLU A 105 9.54 19.76 -0.25
N PHE A 106 8.75 18.68 -0.25
CA PHE A 106 7.54 18.59 -1.05
C PHE A 106 6.52 19.68 -0.67
N HIS A 107 6.30 19.89 0.62
CA HIS A 107 5.42 20.94 1.12
C HIS A 107 5.91 22.34 0.73
N ALA A 108 7.21 22.57 0.68
CA ALA A 108 7.77 23.84 0.20
C ALA A 108 7.44 24.09 -1.27
N LEU A 109 7.56 23.08 -2.12
CA LEU A 109 7.16 23.14 -3.53
C LEU A 109 5.64 23.35 -3.69
N CYS A 110 4.82 22.69 -2.87
CA CYS A 110 3.37 22.85 -2.92
C CYS A 110 2.90 24.26 -2.54
N ARG A 111 3.63 25.00 -1.68
CA ARG A 111 3.28 26.39 -1.33
C ARG A 111 3.33 27.34 -2.52
N THR A 112 4.07 26.99 -3.58
CA THR A 112 4.20 27.82 -4.79
C THR A 112 3.23 27.42 -5.90
N GLU A 113 2.35 26.43 -5.68
CA GLU A 113 1.38 25.96 -6.67
C GLU A 113 -0.04 25.94 -6.07
N ALA A 114 -0.91 26.82 -6.58
CA ALA A 114 -2.28 26.97 -6.09
C ALA A 114 -3.08 25.66 -6.21
N ALA A 115 -2.86 24.87 -7.26
CA ALA A 115 -3.51 23.57 -7.44
C ALA A 115 -3.06 22.50 -6.41
N LEU A 116 -2.05 22.80 -5.59
CA LEU A 116 -1.52 21.96 -4.51
C LEU A 116 -1.68 22.59 -3.12
N ALA A 117 -2.39 23.71 -2.99
CA ALA A 117 -2.56 24.40 -1.70
C ALA A 117 -3.16 23.48 -0.61
N GLN A 118 -4.09 22.59 -1.00
CA GLN A 118 -4.69 21.60 -0.09
C GLN A 118 -3.67 20.64 0.53
N VAL A 119 -2.54 20.40 -0.13
CA VAL A 119 -1.49 19.52 0.40
C VAL A 119 -0.92 20.11 1.67
N VAL A 120 -0.66 21.42 1.65
CA VAL A 120 -0.11 22.14 2.81
C VAL A 120 -1.16 22.27 3.91
N GLU A 121 -2.38 22.68 3.56
CA GLU A 121 -3.49 22.87 4.50
C GLU A 121 -3.85 21.57 5.24
N LYS A 122 -4.00 20.47 4.50
CA LYS A 122 -4.45 19.18 5.03
C LYS A 122 -3.32 18.25 5.43
N LYS A 123 -2.06 18.72 5.36
CA LYS A 123 -0.84 17.95 5.66
C LYS A 123 -0.76 16.63 4.86
N GLN A 124 -1.07 16.68 3.56
CA GLN A 124 -1.03 15.53 2.64
C GLN A 124 0.38 15.29 2.10
N GLY A 125 0.62 14.17 1.41
CA GLY A 125 1.89 13.84 0.78
C GLY A 125 2.29 12.39 1.02
N ARG A 126 1.96 11.85 2.19
CA ARG A 126 2.15 10.44 2.52
C ARG A 126 1.16 9.55 1.78
N LEU A 127 1.65 8.41 1.32
CA LEU A 127 0.88 7.37 0.65
C LEU A 127 0.87 6.10 1.50
N LEU A 128 -0.33 5.62 1.86
CA LEU A 128 -0.50 4.34 2.56
C LEU A 128 -0.02 3.20 1.66
N ARG A 129 0.76 2.29 2.25
CA ARG A 129 1.25 1.06 1.61
C ARG A 129 1.04 -0.15 2.51
N SER A 130 1.22 -1.33 1.94
CA SER A 130 1.16 -2.59 2.69
C SER A 130 2.44 -2.79 3.51
N PRO A 131 2.42 -3.64 4.56
CA PRO A 131 3.62 -3.89 5.37
C PRO A 131 4.72 -4.63 4.60
N THR A 132 4.36 -5.38 3.55
CA THR A 132 5.29 -6.12 2.67
C THR A 132 5.16 -5.61 1.23
N LEU A 133 6.27 -5.62 0.50
CA LEU A 133 6.26 -5.32 -0.93
C LEU A 133 5.53 -6.43 -1.70
N PHE A 134 5.61 -7.68 -1.23
CA PHE A 134 4.85 -8.77 -1.84
C PHE A 134 3.34 -8.47 -1.91
N GLU A 135 2.74 -8.00 -0.81
CA GLU A 135 1.32 -7.64 -0.78
C GLU A 135 1.02 -6.48 -1.73
N ASP A 136 1.88 -5.46 -1.77
CA ASP A 136 1.73 -4.34 -2.70
C ASP A 136 1.77 -4.80 -4.15
N VAL A 137 2.71 -5.68 -4.54
CA VAL A 137 2.80 -6.23 -5.90
C VAL A 137 1.56 -7.04 -6.25
N VAL A 138 1.10 -7.92 -5.36
CA VAL A 138 -0.12 -8.71 -5.61
C VAL A 138 -1.31 -7.78 -5.77
N LYS A 139 -1.53 -6.84 -4.85
CA LYS A 139 -2.64 -5.87 -4.95
C LYS A 139 -2.57 -5.05 -6.23
N THR A 140 -1.39 -4.58 -6.63
CA THR A 140 -1.20 -3.86 -7.89
C THR A 140 -1.55 -4.73 -9.10
N ILE A 141 -1.11 -5.99 -9.17
CA ILE A 141 -1.50 -6.91 -10.24
C ILE A 141 -3.03 -7.03 -10.31
N LEU A 142 -3.70 -7.13 -9.17
CA LEU A 142 -5.16 -7.21 -9.05
C LEU A 142 -5.91 -5.92 -9.41
N THR A 143 -5.22 -4.80 -9.65
CA THR A 143 -5.82 -3.56 -10.17
C THR A 143 -5.78 -3.43 -11.69
N THR A 144 -4.96 -4.22 -12.36
CA THR A 144 -4.78 -4.11 -13.82
C THR A 144 -6.05 -4.48 -14.57
N ASN A 145 -6.44 -3.78 -15.64
CA ASN A 145 -7.59 -4.10 -16.53
C ASN A 145 -8.87 -4.57 -15.80
N THR A 146 -9.28 -3.88 -14.74
CA THR A 146 -10.46 -4.26 -13.96
C THR A 146 -11.06 -3.05 -13.26
N THR A 147 -12.27 -3.19 -12.73
CA THR A 147 -12.91 -2.15 -11.92
C THR A 147 -12.46 -2.24 -10.46
N TRP A 148 -12.54 -1.13 -9.74
CA TRP A 148 -12.24 -1.13 -8.30
C TRP A 148 -13.08 -2.13 -7.50
N SER A 149 -14.36 -2.31 -7.86
CA SER A 149 -15.24 -3.29 -7.21
C SER A 149 -14.73 -4.73 -7.38
N GLN A 150 -14.27 -5.08 -8.59
CA GLN A 150 -13.67 -6.38 -8.88
C GLN A 150 -12.35 -6.57 -8.13
N THR A 151 -11.48 -5.55 -8.07
CA THR A 151 -10.25 -5.59 -7.26
C THR A 151 -10.56 -5.89 -5.79
N LYS A 152 -11.50 -5.15 -5.17
CA LYS A 152 -11.92 -5.40 -3.78
C LYS A 152 -12.37 -6.84 -3.58
N GLY A 153 -13.20 -7.35 -4.48
CA GLY A 153 -13.69 -8.74 -4.43
C GLY A 153 -12.58 -9.78 -4.56
N MET A 154 -11.62 -9.58 -5.48
CA MET A 154 -10.48 -10.49 -5.66
C MET A 154 -9.60 -10.52 -4.41
N VAL A 155 -9.27 -9.35 -3.85
CA VAL A 155 -8.43 -9.26 -2.64
C VAL A 155 -9.13 -9.86 -1.43
N ALA A 156 -10.42 -9.59 -1.23
CA ALA A 156 -11.19 -10.17 -0.12
C ALA A 156 -11.19 -11.71 -0.18
N ARG A 157 -11.53 -12.29 -1.34
CA ARG A 157 -11.50 -13.77 -1.51
C ARG A 157 -10.10 -14.34 -1.35
N LEU A 158 -9.06 -13.65 -1.84
CA LEU A 158 -7.68 -14.12 -1.68
C LEU A 158 -7.30 -14.20 -0.20
N VAL A 159 -7.68 -13.20 0.58
CA VAL A 159 -7.45 -13.12 2.02
C VAL A 159 -8.27 -14.17 2.78
N GLU A 160 -9.57 -14.24 2.53
CA GLU A 160 -10.49 -15.16 3.22
C GLU A 160 -10.20 -16.64 2.93
N MET A 161 -9.76 -16.98 1.73
CA MET A 161 -9.64 -18.39 1.31
C MET A 161 -8.25 -18.99 1.53
N LEU A 162 -7.19 -18.18 1.66
CA LEU A 162 -5.80 -18.68 1.70
C LEU A 162 -5.02 -18.29 2.96
N SER A 163 -5.58 -17.47 3.84
CA SER A 163 -4.86 -16.99 5.03
C SER A 163 -5.33 -17.66 6.32
N GLN A 164 -4.64 -17.37 7.41
CA GLN A 164 -5.06 -17.79 8.74
C GLN A 164 -6.01 -16.74 9.35
N PRO A 165 -7.11 -17.17 9.99
CA PRO A 165 -7.97 -16.27 10.73
C PRO A 165 -7.29 -15.77 12.01
N PHE A 166 -7.66 -14.57 12.44
CA PHE A 166 -7.30 -14.05 13.74
C PHE A 166 -8.03 -14.82 14.85
N SER A 167 -7.30 -15.33 15.83
CA SER A 167 -7.89 -16.22 16.86
C SER A 167 -9.03 -15.58 17.66
N LEU A 168 -9.05 -14.24 17.82
CA LEU A 168 -10.10 -13.52 18.54
C LEU A 168 -11.29 -13.11 17.67
N ASP A 169 -11.20 -13.29 16.35
CA ASP A 169 -12.26 -12.98 15.39
C ASP A 169 -12.06 -13.78 14.09
N PRO A 170 -12.76 -14.92 13.94
CA PRO A 170 -12.62 -15.81 12.79
C PRO A 170 -12.98 -15.18 11.43
N ALA A 171 -13.69 -14.04 11.41
CA ALA A 171 -13.98 -13.33 10.17
C ALA A 171 -12.79 -12.48 9.70
N ALA A 172 -11.88 -12.13 10.61
CA ALA A 172 -10.75 -11.27 10.35
C ALA A 172 -9.52 -12.11 9.99
N HIS A 173 -8.83 -11.73 8.92
CA HIS A 173 -7.83 -12.57 8.26
C HIS A 173 -6.58 -11.77 7.93
N VAL A 174 -5.40 -12.40 7.97
CA VAL A 174 -4.14 -11.78 7.51
C VAL A 174 -4.05 -11.80 5.99
N PHE A 175 -3.16 -11.00 5.39
CA PHE A 175 -2.83 -11.21 3.99
C PHE A 175 -2.04 -12.52 3.83
N PRO A 176 -2.36 -13.40 2.86
CA PRO A 176 -1.67 -14.67 2.70
C PRO A 176 -0.20 -14.47 2.31
N THR A 177 0.68 -15.23 2.96
CA THR A 177 2.12 -15.24 2.70
C THR A 177 2.42 -15.89 1.34
N PRO A 178 3.59 -15.63 0.74
CA PRO A 178 4.04 -16.34 -0.46
C PRO A 178 3.98 -17.86 -0.30
N ALA A 179 4.39 -18.38 0.85
CA ALA A 179 4.38 -19.82 1.16
C ALA A 179 2.96 -20.42 1.22
N GLN A 180 1.94 -19.62 1.54
CA GLN A 180 0.53 -20.06 1.52
C GLN A 180 -0.05 -20.06 0.11
N ILE A 181 0.40 -19.16 -0.77
CA ILE A 181 -0.08 -19.08 -2.17
C ILE A 181 0.66 -20.05 -3.08
N ALA A 182 1.97 -20.24 -2.89
CA ALA A 182 2.83 -21.05 -3.77
C ALA A 182 2.34 -22.49 -4.07
N PRO A 183 1.79 -23.25 -3.10
CA PRO A 183 1.33 -24.61 -3.34
C PRO A 183 -0.08 -24.69 -3.93
N VAL A 184 -0.78 -23.56 -4.08
CA VAL A 184 -2.17 -23.52 -4.55
C VAL A 184 -2.23 -23.80 -6.06
N ASP A 185 -3.25 -24.54 -6.48
CA ASP A 185 -3.52 -24.80 -7.89
C ASP A 185 -3.96 -23.52 -8.62
N GLU A 186 -3.45 -23.30 -9.82
CA GLU A 186 -3.81 -22.11 -10.62
C GLU A 186 -5.31 -22.06 -10.93
N GLU A 187 -5.93 -23.22 -11.14
CA GLU A 187 -7.38 -23.32 -11.39
C GLU A 187 -8.18 -22.84 -10.18
N PHE A 188 -7.74 -23.13 -8.96
CA PHE A 188 -8.37 -22.63 -7.74
C PHE A 188 -8.33 -21.09 -7.69
N LEU A 189 -7.15 -20.49 -7.93
CA LEU A 189 -7.02 -19.02 -7.98
C LEU A 189 -7.90 -18.41 -9.09
N THR A 190 -8.02 -19.12 -10.22
CA THR A 190 -8.79 -18.66 -11.37
C THR A 190 -10.29 -18.72 -11.14
N GLN A 191 -10.81 -19.82 -10.60
CA GLN A 191 -12.24 -20.09 -10.50
C GLN A 191 -12.84 -19.70 -9.15
N GLN A 192 -12.14 -20.02 -8.06
CA GLN A 192 -12.66 -19.83 -6.69
C GLN A 192 -12.34 -18.42 -6.19
N VAL A 193 -11.07 -18.01 -6.28
CA VAL A 193 -10.66 -16.64 -5.92
C VAL A 193 -11.05 -15.63 -7.01
N ARG A 194 -11.32 -16.11 -8.23
CA ARG A 194 -11.74 -15.33 -9.40
C ARG A 194 -10.70 -14.31 -9.85
N LEU A 195 -9.41 -14.68 -9.85
CA LEU A 195 -8.33 -13.81 -10.34
C LEU A 195 -8.28 -13.74 -11.89
N GLY A 196 -8.88 -14.71 -12.58
CA GLY A 196 -8.86 -14.82 -14.04
C GLY A 196 -7.43 -15.03 -14.54
N TYR A 197 -7.02 -14.30 -15.58
CA TYR A 197 -5.66 -14.42 -16.14
C TYR A 197 -4.55 -14.06 -15.14
N ARG A 198 -4.86 -13.31 -14.08
CA ARG A 198 -3.89 -12.87 -13.06
C ARG A 198 -3.44 -14.00 -12.15
N SER A 199 -4.15 -15.13 -12.13
CA SER A 199 -3.79 -16.32 -11.35
C SER A 199 -2.36 -16.77 -11.64
N SER A 200 -2.00 -16.94 -12.92
CA SER A 200 -0.64 -17.31 -13.33
C SER A 200 0.43 -16.35 -12.82
N TYR A 201 0.13 -15.04 -12.79
CA TYR A 201 1.09 -14.01 -12.37
C TYR A 201 1.30 -14.00 -10.86
N VAL A 202 0.21 -14.06 -10.09
CA VAL A 202 0.26 -14.12 -8.62
C VAL A 202 0.92 -15.42 -8.17
N LEU A 203 0.61 -16.54 -8.82
CA LEU A 203 1.17 -17.85 -8.49
C LEU A 203 2.67 -17.94 -8.80
N GLU A 204 3.10 -17.43 -9.96
CA GLU A 204 4.53 -17.32 -10.27
C GLU A 204 5.27 -16.47 -9.23
N LEU A 205 4.74 -15.27 -8.94
CA LEU A 205 5.35 -14.37 -7.96
C LEU A 205 5.49 -15.06 -6.59
N ALA A 206 4.41 -15.68 -6.12
CA ALA A 206 4.41 -16.39 -4.84
C ALA A 206 5.44 -17.52 -4.81
N ARG A 207 5.56 -18.32 -5.89
CA ARG A 207 6.53 -19.42 -5.97
C ARG A 207 7.97 -18.94 -5.95
N ARG A 208 8.30 -17.88 -6.72
CA ARG A 208 9.65 -17.31 -6.79
C ARG A 208 10.08 -16.69 -5.46
N VAL A 209 9.15 -16.05 -4.76
CA VAL A 209 9.42 -15.49 -3.42
C VAL A 209 9.52 -16.59 -2.37
N ALA A 210 8.60 -17.57 -2.39
CA ALA A 210 8.62 -18.68 -1.43
C ALA A 210 9.84 -19.60 -1.58
N SER A 211 10.38 -19.75 -2.79
CA SER A 211 11.61 -20.53 -3.03
C SER A 211 12.90 -19.76 -2.70
N GLY A 212 12.82 -18.45 -2.46
CA GLY A 212 13.98 -17.57 -2.27
C GLY A 212 14.67 -17.16 -3.58
N GLU A 213 14.14 -17.51 -4.75
CA GLU A 213 14.66 -17.03 -6.06
C GLU A 213 14.54 -15.51 -6.19
N LEU A 214 13.50 -14.92 -5.58
CA LEU A 214 13.21 -13.50 -5.60
C LEU A 214 13.00 -12.96 -4.19
N ASP A 215 13.93 -12.14 -3.71
CA ASP A 215 13.76 -11.37 -2.48
C ASP A 215 13.20 -9.98 -2.79
N LEU A 216 11.86 -9.85 -2.79
CA LEU A 216 11.17 -8.58 -2.98
C LEU A 216 11.42 -7.60 -1.83
N GLU A 217 11.52 -8.08 -0.59
CA GLU A 217 11.61 -7.20 0.57
C GLU A 217 12.94 -6.44 0.59
N SER A 218 14.01 -7.01 0.01
CA SER A 218 15.28 -6.31 -0.22
C SER A 218 15.14 -4.98 -0.98
N TRP A 219 14.12 -4.83 -1.83
CA TRP A 219 13.91 -3.63 -2.62
C TRP A 219 13.36 -2.45 -1.80
N LYS A 220 12.83 -2.69 -0.60
CA LYS A 220 12.35 -1.63 0.31
C LYS A 220 13.46 -0.66 0.73
N HIS A 221 14.70 -1.17 0.81
CA HIS A 221 15.86 -0.44 1.34
C HIS A 221 17.04 -0.43 0.35
N THR A 222 16.76 -0.64 -0.94
CA THR A 222 17.82 -0.70 -1.95
C THR A 222 18.36 0.68 -2.35
N ASP A 223 19.67 0.76 -2.57
CA ASP A 223 20.34 1.92 -3.15
C ASP A 223 20.34 1.92 -4.69
N MET A 224 19.59 1.00 -5.32
CA MET A 224 19.46 1.01 -6.78
C MET A 224 18.80 2.28 -7.29
N GLU A 225 19.35 2.83 -8.37
CA GLU A 225 18.74 3.89 -9.17
C GLU A 225 17.30 3.52 -9.57
N THR A 226 16.39 4.50 -9.55
CA THR A 226 14.95 4.30 -9.82
C THR A 226 14.73 3.55 -11.13
N ASP A 227 15.42 3.92 -12.21
CA ASP A 227 15.25 3.28 -13.52
C ASP A 227 15.70 1.81 -13.53
N LYS A 228 16.70 1.45 -12.73
CA LYS A 228 17.15 0.06 -12.58
C LYS A 228 16.11 -0.75 -11.82
N LEU A 229 15.62 -0.23 -10.70
CA LEU A 229 14.55 -0.84 -9.93
C LEU A 229 13.26 -0.98 -10.75
N ARG A 230 12.91 0.05 -11.54
CA ARG A 230 11.79 0.02 -12.48
C ARG A 230 11.89 -1.14 -13.47
N ARG A 231 13.08 -1.37 -14.04
CA ARG A 231 13.31 -2.51 -14.96
C ARG A 231 13.12 -3.85 -14.26
N GLN A 232 13.56 -3.99 -13.01
CA GLN A 232 13.34 -5.22 -12.22
C GLN A 232 11.86 -5.43 -11.90
N LEU A 233 11.14 -4.38 -11.49
CA LEU A 233 9.70 -4.44 -11.27
C LEU A 233 8.95 -4.87 -12.54
N LYS A 234 9.32 -4.31 -13.70
CA LYS A 234 8.72 -4.68 -14.99
C LYS A 234 9.04 -6.11 -15.46
N ALA A 235 10.05 -6.75 -14.87
CA ALA A 235 10.35 -8.15 -15.15
C ALA A 235 9.38 -9.11 -14.46
N LEU A 236 8.57 -8.62 -13.51
CA LEU A 236 7.50 -9.40 -12.88
C LEU A 236 6.30 -9.51 -13.83
N LYS A 237 5.75 -10.71 -14.00
CA LYS A 237 4.56 -10.90 -14.84
C LYS A 237 3.38 -10.09 -14.29
N GLY A 238 2.64 -9.45 -15.20
CA GLY A 238 1.54 -8.56 -14.85
C GLY A 238 1.94 -7.13 -14.46
N VAL A 239 3.25 -6.82 -14.38
CA VAL A 239 3.74 -5.49 -14.03
C VAL A 239 4.18 -4.73 -15.30
N GLY A 240 3.25 -3.97 -15.88
CA GLY A 240 3.53 -3.01 -16.95
C GLY A 240 4.04 -1.66 -16.45
N ASP A 241 4.20 -0.67 -17.34
CA ASP A 241 4.70 0.66 -16.99
C ASP A 241 3.89 1.37 -15.90
N TYR A 242 2.56 1.31 -16.00
CA TYR A 242 1.66 1.86 -14.99
C TYR A 242 1.86 1.18 -13.62
N ALA A 243 1.88 -0.16 -13.59
CA ALA A 243 2.04 -0.93 -12.37
C ALA A 243 3.42 -0.69 -11.73
N ALA A 244 4.48 -0.65 -12.52
CA ALA A 244 5.83 -0.37 -12.04
C ALA A 244 5.94 1.03 -11.42
N ALA A 245 5.36 2.06 -12.04
CA ALA A 245 5.34 3.41 -11.48
C ALA A 245 4.54 3.47 -10.16
N ASN A 246 3.43 2.73 -10.05
CA ASN A 246 2.68 2.60 -8.79
C ASN A 246 3.46 1.83 -7.71
N LEU A 247 4.27 0.85 -8.07
CA LEU A 247 5.11 0.15 -7.08
C LEU A 247 6.29 1.03 -6.63
N LEU A 248 6.87 1.82 -7.53
CA LEU A 248 7.92 2.79 -7.20
C LEU A 248 7.41 3.85 -6.21
N MET A 249 6.23 4.43 -6.41
CA MET A 249 5.65 5.36 -5.41
C MET A 249 5.43 4.67 -4.05
N LEU A 250 5.03 3.40 -4.01
CA LEU A 250 4.87 2.63 -2.76
C LEU A 250 6.22 2.30 -2.10
N LEU A 251 7.31 2.30 -2.86
CA LEU A 251 8.68 2.21 -2.37
C LEU A 251 9.29 3.58 -1.99
N GLY A 252 8.58 4.69 -2.22
CA GLY A 252 9.09 6.05 -1.93
C GLY A 252 9.97 6.62 -3.03
N ARG A 253 9.83 6.12 -4.25
CA ARG A 253 10.47 6.64 -5.46
C ARG A 253 9.42 7.39 -6.28
N TYR A 254 9.34 8.71 -6.07
CA TYR A 254 8.27 9.55 -6.62
C TYR A 254 8.66 10.28 -7.93
N ASP A 255 9.81 9.96 -8.50
CA ASP A 255 10.37 10.58 -9.70
C ASP A 255 9.79 10.01 -11.01
N CYS A 256 9.10 8.87 -10.94
CA CYS A 256 8.39 8.27 -12.07
C CYS A 256 6.88 8.55 -11.99
N LEU A 257 6.24 8.98 -13.08
CA LEU A 257 4.79 9.19 -13.15
C LEU A 257 4.06 7.90 -13.57
N ALA A 258 2.95 7.54 -12.90
CA ALA A 258 2.03 6.51 -13.39
C ALA A 258 0.92 7.16 -14.22
N VAL A 259 1.17 7.35 -15.51
CA VAL A 259 0.23 8.03 -16.40
C VAL A 259 -0.69 7.03 -17.09
N ASP A 260 -1.94 6.96 -16.67
CA ASP A 260 -3.00 6.20 -17.35
C ASP A 260 -3.81 7.06 -18.34
N SER A 261 -4.84 6.48 -18.95
CA SER A 261 -5.68 7.19 -19.93
C SER A 261 -6.44 8.38 -19.33
N TRP A 262 -6.87 8.28 -18.07
CA TRP A 262 -7.53 9.38 -17.36
C TRP A 262 -6.54 10.51 -17.07
N ALA A 263 -5.34 10.19 -16.57
CA ALA A 263 -4.26 11.13 -16.31
C ALA A 263 -3.88 11.90 -17.57
N ARG A 264 -3.68 11.21 -18.70
CA ARG A 264 -3.40 11.85 -20.01
C ARG A 264 -4.48 12.87 -20.38
N LYS A 265 -5.74 12.51 -20.18
CA LYS A 265 -6.88 13.37 -20.51
C LYS A 265 -6.85 14.65 -19.67
N VAL A 266 -6.78 14.54 -18.34
CA VAL A 266 -6.83 15.71 -17.45
C VAL A 266 -5.59 16.60 -17.58
N ILE A 267 -4.41 16.00 -17.73
CA ILE A 267 -3.16 16.74 -17.97
C ILE A 267 -3.21 17.44 -19.33
N GLY A 268 -3.68 16.75 -20.38
CA GLY A 268 -3.81 17.33 -21.71
C GLY A 268 -4.77 18.51 -21.75
N GLN A 269 -5.95 18.38 -21.13
CA GLN A 269 -6.93 19.46 -21.04
C GLN A 269 -6.37 20.69 -20.29
N ARG A 270 -5.60 20.47 -19.22
CA ARG A 270 -5.09 21.55 -18.37
C ARG A 270 -3.88 22.27 -18.95
N PHE A 271 -2.92 21.53 -19.50
CA PHE A 271 -1.60 22.06 -19.88
C PHE A 271 -1.38 22.15 -21.39
N PHE A 272 -2.19 21.45 -22.18
CA PHE A 272 -2.07 21.42 -23.65
C PHE A 272 -3.44 21.62 -24.33
N PRO A 273 -4.18 22.71 -24.00
CA PRO A 273 -5.51 22.94 -24.55
C PRO A 273 -5.47 23.00 -26.07
N GLY A 274 -6.40 22.28 -26.73
CA GLY A 274 -6.49 22.20 -28.19
C GLY A 274 -5.56 21.17 -28.84
N LYS A 275 -4.72 20.46 -28.09
CA LYS A 275 -3.88 19.39 -28.62
C LYS A 275 -4.59 18.03 -28.54
N GLU A 276 -4.75 17.35 -29.67
CA GLU A 276 -5.43 16.04 -29.73
C GLU A 276 -4.68 14.92 -29.00
N ARG A 277 -3.34 14.93 -29.04
CA ARG A 277 -2.50 13.89 -28.41
C ARG A 277 -1.30 14.52 -27.71
N VAL A 278 -1.11 14.17 -26.44
CA VAL A 278 0.04 14.58 -25.62
C VAL A 278 0.94 13.37 -25.40
N SER A 279 2.24 13.55 -25.64
CA SER A 279 3.25 12.49 -25.47
C SER A 279 3.69 12.35 -24.00
N ASP A 280 4.25 11.19 -23.64
CA ASP A 280 4.74 10.92 -22.28
C ASP A 280 5.85 11.90 -21.88
N ARG A 281 6.68 12.29 -22.84
CA ARG A 281 7.74 13.28 -22.64
C ARG A 281 7.17 14.65 -22.28
N GLU A 282 6.11 15.06 -22.96
CA GLU A 282 5.44 16.34 -22.66
C GLU A 282 4.76 16.31 -21.31
N ILE A 283 4.09 15.21 -20.97
CA ILE A 283 3.49 15.02 -19.63
C ILE A 283 4.58 15.06 -18.55
N ALA A 284 5.69 14.34 -18.74
CA ALA A 284 6.80 14.37 -17.79
C ALA A 284 7.38 15.78 -17.63
N ALA A 285 7.53 16.52 -18.74
CA ALA A 285 8.07 17.88 -18.74
C ALA A 285 7.23 18.87 -17.94
N VAL A 286 5.89 18.70 -17.91
CA VAL A 286 5.02 19.48 -17.02
C VAL A 286 5.53 19.37 -15.59
N PHE A 287 5.87 18.16 -15.15
CA PHE A 287 6.23 17.88 -13.76
C PHE A 287 7.72 18.04 -13.42
N ASP A 288 8.58 18.44 -14.36
CA ASP A 288 10.04 18.47 -14.15
C ASP A 288 10.48 19.35 -12.97
N ARG A 289 9.80 20.48 -12.74
CA ARG A 289 10.13 21.39 -11.63
C ARG A 289 9.95 20.79 -10.24
N TRP A 290 9.23 19.67 -10.11
CA TRP A 290 9.02 18.99 -8.82
C TRP A 290 10.14 17.99 -8.50
N GLY A 291 11.13 17.80 -9.39
CA GLY A 291 12.30 16.98 -9.13
C GLY A 291 11.93 15.54 -8.76
N LYS A 292 12.37 15.08 -7.58
CA LYS A 292 12.02 13.74 -7.09
C LYS A 292 10.55 13.58 -6.71
N TRP A 293 9.77 14.65 -6.58
CA TRP A 293 8.38 14.64 -6.09
C TRP A 293 7.31 14.63 -7.20
N LYS A 294 7.71 14.39 -8.46
CA LYS A 294 6.85 14.41 -9.65
C LYS A 294 5.53 13.67 -9.45
N PHE A 295 5.60 12.44 -8.95
CA PHE A 295 4.47 11.58 -8.70
C PHE A 295 3.52 12.19 -7.67
N LEU A 296 4.03 12.66 -6.52
CA LEU A 296 3.16 13.24 -5.48
C LEU A 296 2.49 14.52 -5.96
N ALA A 297 3.22 15.35 -6.71
CA ALA A 297 2.66 16.54 -7.33
C ALA A 297 1.52 16.19 -8.28
N TYR A 298 1.72 15.19 -9.14
CA TYR A 298 0.68 14.66 -10.03
C TYR A 298 -0.51 14.07 -9.24
N TRP A 299 -0.24 13.26 -8.22
CA TRP A 299 -1.22 12.51 -7.44
C TRP A 299 -2.15 13.43 -6.64
N PHE A 300 -1.57 14.42 -5.98
CA PHE A 300 -2.32 15.37 -5.16
C PHE A 300 -2.78 16.60 -5.92
N TYR A 301 -2.50 16.70 -7.23
CA TYR A 301 -2.92 17.83 -8.04
C TYR A 301 -4.45 17.95 -8.03
N LYS A 302 -4.96 19.15 -7.77
CA LYS A 302 -6.40 19.41 -7.90
C LYS A 302 -6.74 19.55 -9.38
N TRP A 303 -7.14 18.44 -9.99
CA TRP A 303 -7.66 18.40 -11.35
C TRP A 303 -9.06 19.02 -11.36
N GLU A 304 -9.24 20.12 -12.09
CA GLU A 304 -10.57 20.64 -12.41
C GLU A 304 -11.20 19.69 -13.43
N THR A 305 -12.25 18.98 -13.00
CA THR A 305 -13.08 18.12 -13.86
C THR A 305 -14.24 18.90 -14.44
#